data_AF-A0A2W4JHD3-F1
#
_entry.id   AF-A0A2W4JHD3-F1
#
_cell.length_a   1.000
_cell.length_b   1.000
_cell.length_c   1.000
_cell.angle_alpha   90.00
_cell.angle_beta   90.00
_cell.angle_gamma   90.00
#
_symmetry.space_group_name_H-M   'P 1'
#
loop_
_entity.id
_entity.type
_entity.pdbx_description
1 polymer ?
#
loop_
_entity_poly.entity_id
_entity_poly.type
_entity_poly.pdbx_seq_one_letter_code
_entity_poly.pdbx_strand_id
1 'polypeptide(L)'
;MRLLRTWIVSIGLFLPAIAGAEPSVSRDDFKKYMETQLALQDPRVLKMPENIRIDRIAAVNFKMKGSQLQAILDRVEAAGGPAGLARSNEKAVREALQTLPFGKEVREVRVDTSSGHVVTYIKWEVGEDLPVEAVWLATKAASASPITSTIHLTAFKDGEELWIAKLSADRTKHVREDRIGDWARTRYLRLFEVDHDVTAQKGGRASGSEQLAP
;
A
#
# COMPACT_ATOMS: atom_id res chain seq x y z
N MET A 1 68.81 16.53 27.40
CA MET A 1 68.36 15.63 26.30
C MET A 1 66.88 15.36 26.49
N ARG A 2 66.04 15.86 25.56
CA ARG A 2 64.57 15.76 25.60
C ARG A 2 64.14 14.37 25.12
N LEU A 3 63.36 13.65 25.91
CA LEU A 3 62.67 12.43 25.47
C LEU A 3 61.18 12.77 25.33
N LEU A 4 60.76 13.05 24.10
CA LEU A 4 59.36 13.01 23.71
C LEU A 4 58.93 11.54 23.68
N ARG A 5 57.93 11.16 24.49
CA ARG A 5 57.17 9.93 24.29
C ARG A 5 55.80 10.30 23.73
N THR A 6 55.67 9.96 22.46
CA THR A 6 54.52 10.13 21.58
C THR A 6 53.33 9.32 22.10
N TRP A 7 52.20 9.97 22.33
CA TRP A 7 50.92 9.31 22.55
C TRP A 7 50.37 8.84 21.20
N ILE A 8 50.23 7.53 21.00
CA ILE A 8 49.46 6.98 19.89
C ILE A 8 47.98 7.06 20.29
N VAL A 9 47.28 8.04 19.73
CA VAL A 9 45.82 8.09 19.77
C VAL A 9 45.31 7.07 18.76
N SER A 10 44.89 5.89 19.24
CA SER A 10 44.12 4.94 18.47
C SER A 10 42.75 5.55 18.18
N ILE A 11 42.61 6.22 17.04
CA ILE A 11 41.30 6.59 16.49
C ILE A 11 40.63 5.28 16.06
N GLY A 12 39.86 4.70 16.97
CA GLY A 12 38.91 3.65 16.63
C GLY A 12 37.92 4.21 15.62
N LEU A 13 38.03 3.75 14.38
CA LEU A 13 37.02 3.93 13.35
C LEU A 13 35.71 3.30 13.84
N PHE A 14 34.88 4.08 14.52
CA PHE A 14 33.44 3.86 14.59
C PHE A 14 32.89 4.12 13.18
N LEU A 15 32.94 3.10 12.33
CA LEU A 15 32.05 3.01 11.20
C LEU A 15 30.65 2.76 11.77
N PRO A 16 29.69 3.71 11.66
CA PRO A 16 28.31 3.34 11.87
C PRO A 16 27.99 2.32 10.79
N ALA A 17 27.77 1.07 11.22
CA ALA A 17 27.05 0.11 10.42
C ALA A 17 25.69 0.75 10.13
N ILE A 18 25.57 1.38 8.96
CA ILE A 18 24.29 1.65 8.35
C ILE A 18 23.74 0.25 8.11
N ALA A 19 22.97 -0.25 9.08
CA ALA A 19 22.09 -1.37 8.89
C ALA A 19 21.20 -0.98 7.72
N GLY A 20 21.58 -1.43 6.52
CA GLY A 20 20.72 -1.37 5.36
C GLY A 20 19.45 -2.09 5.78
N ALA A 21 18.37 -1.35 5.94
CA ALA A 21 17.05 -1.92 6.14
C ALA A 21 16.83 -2.88 4.97
N GLU A 22 16.94 -4.18 5.23
CA GLU A 22 16.44 -5.19 4.32
C GLU A 22 14.99 -4.83 4.00
N PRO A 23 14.56 -4.95 2.73
CA PRO A 23 13.30 -4.42 2.30
C PRO A 23 12.21 -4.95 3.24
N SER A 24 11.46 -3.99 3.78
CA SER A 24 10.15 -4.21 4.35
C SER A 24 9.40 -5.22 3.51
N VAL A 25 8.72 -6.16 4.18
CA VAL A 25 7.95 -7.26 3.56
C VAL A 25 7.30 -6.79 2.25
N SER A 26 7.65 -7.43 1.14
CA SER A 26 7.08 -7.07 -0.16
C SER A 26 5.66 -7.60 -0.30
N ARG A 27 4.87 -7.02 -1.24
CA ARG A 27 3.53 -7.54 -1.58
C ARG A 27 3.55 -9.03 -1.92
N ASP A 28 4.55 -9.47 -2.69
CA ASP A 28 4.67 -10.86 -3.14
C ASP A 28 5.07 -11.80 -1.98
N ASP A 29 5.93 -11.34 -1.06
CA ASP A 29 6.26 -12.07 0.17
C ASP A 29 5.03 -12.20 1.08
N PHE A 30 4.29 -11.11 1.29
CA PHE A 30 3.08 -11.13 2.11
C PHE A 30 2.00 -12.04 1.51
N LYS A 31 1.84 -12.01 0.19
CA LYS A 31 0.93 -12.93 -0.51
C LYS A 31 1.30 -14.39 -0.29
N LYS A 32 2.58 -14.76 -0.46
CA LYS A 32 3.06 -16.13 -0.20
C LYS A 32 2.83 -16.54 1.24
N TYR A 33 3.05 -15.64 2.20
CA TYR A 33 2.74 -15.89 3.60
C TYR A 33 1.26 -16.26 3.77
N MET A 34 0.34 -15.43 3.29
CA MET A 34 -1.10 -15.67 3.43
C MET A 34 -1.55 -16.95 2.73
N GLU A 35 -1.06 -17.22 1.53
CA GLU A 35 -1.34 -18.45 0.79
C GLU A 35 -0.77 -19.70 1.49
N THR A 36 0.37 -19.57 2.18
CA THR A 36 0.93 -20.65 2.98
C THR A 36 0.08 -20.95 4.20
N GLN A 37 -0.39 -19.93 4.92
CA GLN A 37 -1.29 -20.11 6.07
C GLN A 37 -2.57 -20.85 5.67
N LEU A 38 -3.13 -20.54 4.50
CA LEU A 38 -4.27 -21.26 3.92
C LEU A 38 -3.89 -22.69 3.52
N ALA A 39 -2.76 -22.89 2.84
CA ALA A 39 -2.32 -24.22 2.40
C ALA A 39 -2.03 -25.17 3.56
N LEU A 40 -1.56 -24.66 4.70
CA LEU A 40 -1.36 -25.45 5.92
C LEU A 40 -2.67 -26.01 6.50
N GLN A 41 -3.81 -25.44 6.14
CA GLN A 41 -5.14 -25.92 6.51
C GLN A 41 -5.72 -26.91 5.49
N ASP A 42 -5.07 -27.14 4.34
CA ASP A 42 -5.54 -28.09 3.33
C ASP A 42 -5.48 -29.53 3.90
N PRO A 43 -6.59 -30.31 3.83
CA PRO A 43 -6.62 -31.70 4.30
C PRO A 43 -5.51 -32.60 3.73
N ARG A 44 -5.03 -32.33 2.51
CA ARG A 44 -3.94 -33.07 1.88
C ARG A 44 -2.60 -32.77 2.54
N VAL A 45 -2.37 -31.52 2.92
CA VAL A 45 -1.16 -31.06 3.61
C VAL A 45 -1.17 -31.52 5.06
N LEU A 46 -2.33 -31.46 5.73
CA LEU A 46 -2.49 -31.93 7.12
C LEU A 46 -2.19 -33.43 7.28
N LYS A 47 -2.43 -34.24 6.24
CA LYS A 47 -2.08 -35.67 6.23
C LYS A 47 -0.57 -35.94 6.08
N MET A 48 0.23 -34.94 5.75
CA MET A 48 1.69 -35.07 5.62
C MET A 48 2.38 -34.87 6.97
N PRO A 49 3.54 -35.50 7.21
CA PRO A 49 4.41 -35.19 8.35
C PRO A 49 4.75 -33.69 8.40
N GLU A 50 4.70 -33.10 9.59
CA GLU A 50 4.85 -31.64 9.78
C GLU A 50 6.16 -31.10 9.20
N ASN A 51 7.25 -31.85 9.40
CA ASN A 51 8.60 -31.48 8.97
C ASN A 51 8.76 -31.38 7.44
N ILE A 52 7.82 -31.91 6.64
CA ILE A 52 7.88 -31.82 5.16
C ILE A 52 6.84 -30.87 4.56
N ARG A 53 5.91 -30.33 5.36
CA ARG A 53 4.78 -29.53 4.85
C ARG A 53 5.25 -28.27 4.13
N ILE A 54 6.17 -27.53 4.74
CA ILE A 54 6.72 -26.28 4.17
C ILE A 54 7.48 -26.55 2.86
N ASP A 55 8.35 -27.57 2.84
CA ASP A 55 9.05 -27.98 1.62
C ASP A 55 8.09 -28.35 0.50
N ARG A 56 7.00 -29.07 0.83
CA ARG A 56 6.00 -29.47 -0.15
C ARG A 56 5.22 -28.27 -0.68
N ILE A 57 4.76 -27.37 0.19
CA ILE A 57 4.05 -26.14 -0.21
C ILE A 57 4.95 -25.29 -1.09
N ALA A 58 6.21 -25.08 -0.68
CA ALA A 58 7.19 -24.31 -1.45
C ALA A 58 7.39 -24.86 -2.86
N ALA A 59 7.57 -26.18 -3.00
CA ALA A 59 7.80 -26.82 -4.28
C ALA A 59 6.55 -26.84 -5.18
N VAL A 60 5.36 -27.06 -4.62
CA VAL A 60 4.13 -27.22 -5.41
C VAL A 60 3.54 -25.87 -5.80
N ASN A 61 3.40 -24.96 -4.83
CA ASN A 61 2.65 -23.71 -5.01
C ASN A 61 3.54 -22.58 -5.55
N PHE A 62 4.78 -22.49 -5.06
CA PHE A 62 5.66 -21.34 -5.34
C PHE A 62 6.88 -21.67 -6.20
N LYS A 63 7.08 -22.95 -6.53
CA LYS A 63 8.23 -23.45 -7.29
C LYS A 63 9.57 -23.01 -6.70
N MET A 64 9.69 -23.04 -5.37
CA MET A 64 10.89 -22.60 -4.64
C MET A 64 11.32 -23.60 -3.58
N LYS A 65 12.51 -23.40 -2.99
CA LYS A 65 13.00 -24.24 -1.88
C LYS A 65 12.24 -23.93 -0.59
N GLY A 66 11.99 -24.92 0.26
CA GLY A 66 11.30 -24.67 1.53
C GLY A 66 12.06 -23.74 2.46
N SER A 67 13.40 -23.74 2.43
CA SER A 67 14.20 -22.75 3.17
C SER A 67 13.96 -21.30 2.73
N GLN A 68 13.66 -21.07 1.44
CA GLN A 68 13.31 -19.74 0.94
C GLN A 68 11.91 -19.33 1.41
N LEU A 69 10.95 -20.27 1.38
CA LEU A 69 9.61 -20.01 1.90
C LEU A 69 9.65 -19.74 3.40
N GLN A 70 10.40 -20.54 4.17
CA GLN A 70 10.56 -20.34 5.61
C GLN A 70 11.12 -18.95 5.94
N ALA A 71 12.14 -18.50 5.21
CA ALA A 71 12.69 -17.15 5.39
C ALA A 71 11.66 -16.03 5.13
N ILE A 72 10.72 -16.25 4.20
CA ILE A 72 9.60 -15.31 3.97
C ILE A 72 8.65 -15.32 5.17
N LEU A 73 8.29 -16.51 5.67
CA LEU A 73 7.42 -16.63 6.84
C LEU A 73 8.02 -15.93 8.05
N ASP A 74 9.29 -16.20 8.34
CA ASP A 74 10.01 -15.62 9.46
C ASP A 74 10.09 -14.09 9.36
N ARG A 75 10.30 -13.54 8.14
CA ARG A 75 10.32 -12.09 7.91
C ARG A 75 8.97 -11.44 8.19
N VAL A 76 7.86 -12.08 7.77
CA VAL A 76 6.51 -11.57 8.03
C VAL A 76 6.17 -11.64 9.52
N GLU A 77 6.50 -12.74 10.19
CA GLU A 77 6.29 -12.87 11.64
C GLU A 77 7.14 -11.88 12.43
N ALA A 78 8.40 -11.65 12.05
CA ALA A 78 9.27 -10.64 12.66
C ALA A 78 8.73 -9.21 12.51
N ALA A 79 7.95 -8.95 11.44
CA ALA A 79 7.24 -7.68 11.25
C ALA A 79 5.92 -7.59 12.07
N GLY A 80 5.65 -8.57 12.93
CA GLY A 80 4.44 -8.65 13.75
C GLY A 80 3.26 -9.31 13.05
N GLY A 81 3.51 -10.11 12.02
CA GLY A 81 2.49 -10.80 11.22
C GLY A 81 1.56 -9.84 10.47
N PRO A 82 0.40 -10.32 9.98
CA PRO A 82 -0.57 -9.49 9.26
C PRO A 82 -1.01 -8.25 10.03
N ALA A 83 -1.21 -8.35 11.34
CA ALA A 83 -1.66 -7.24 12.17
C ALA A 83 -0.56 -6.20 12.41
N GLY A 84 0.70 -6.62 12.60
CA GLY A 84 1.85 -5.73 12.70
C GLY A 84 2.13 -4.98 11.39
N LEU A 85 2.01 -5.70 10.27
CA LEU A 85 2.12 -5.10 8.94
C LEU A 85 1.00 -4.11 8.65
N ALA A 86 -0.26 -4.41 9.01
CA ALA A 86 -1.36 -3.45 8.88
C ALA A 86 -1.04 -2.14 9.62
N ARG A 87 -0.72 -2.22 10.92
CA ARG A 87 -0.44 -1.02 11.74
C ARG A 87 0.76 -0.21 11.24
N SER A 88 1.85 -0.88 10.86
CA SER A 88 3.06 -0.19 10.38
C SER A 88 2.82 0.50 9.03
N ASN A 89 2.09 -0.14 8.12
CA ASN A 89 1.75 0.44 6.83
C ASN A 89 0.70 1.55 6.97
N GLU A 90 -0.30 1.40 7.84
CA GLU A 90 -1.26 2.48 8.16
C GLU A 90 -0.54 3.73 8.65
N LYS A 91 0.42 3.56 9.57
CA LYS A 91 1.23 4.65 10.08
C LYS A 91 2.05 5.30 8.96
N ALA A 92 2.79 4.51 8.17
CA ALA A 92 3.63 5.02 7.10
C ALA A 92 2.81 5.77 6.03
N VAL A 93 1.65 5.22 5.64
CA VAL A 93 0.74 5.90 4.71
C VAL A 93 0.25 7.20 5.33
N ARG A 94 -0.24 7.19 6.58
CA ARG A 94 -0.72 8.41 7.25
C ARG A 94 0.36 9.50 7.31
N GLU A 95 1.58 9.16 7.70
CA GLU A 95 2.72 10.09 7.73
C GLU A 95 3.03 10.65 6.34
N ALA A 96 3.00 9.81 5.29
CA ALA A 96 3.22 10.26 3.92
C ALA A 96 2.10 11.21 3.44
N LEU A 97 0.84 10.92 3.76
CA LEU A 97 -0.29 11.76 3.38
C LEU A 97 -0.27 13.12 4.10
N GLN A 98 0.23 13.18 5.33
CA GLN A 98 0.37 14.44 6.09
C GLN A 98 1.33 15.44 5.43
N THR A 99 2.21 14.99 4.53
CA THR A 99 3.10 15.88 3.77
C THR A 99 2.40 16.65 2.65
N LEU A 100 1.16 16.27 2.30
CA LEU A 100 0.38 16.93 1.26
C LEU A 100 -0.26 18.21 1.79
N PRO A 101 -0.49 19.24 0.94
CA PRO A 101 -1.15 20.49 1.34
C PRO A 101 -2.53 20.30 1.99
N PHE A 102 -3.23 19.23 1.62
CA PHE A 102 -4.54 18.84 2.12
C PHE A 102 -4.47 17.61 3.05
N GLY A 103 -3.29 17.24 3.55
CA GLY A 103 -3.09 16.05 4.38
C GLY A 103 -3.90 16.05 5.68
N LYS A 104 -4.20 17.24 6.22
CA LYS A 104 -5.07 17.43 7.40
C LYS A 104 -6.54 17.05 7.15
N GLU A 105 -6.95 17.00 5.89
CA GLU A 105 -8.33 16.67 5.48
C GLU A 105 -8.52 15.14 5.36
N VAL A 106 -7.45 14.35 5.50
CA VAL A 106 -7.52 12.89 5.56
C VAL A 106 -8.07 12.45 6.91
N ARG A 107 -9.27 11.89 6.90
CA ARG A 107 -10.02 11.46 8.08
C ARG A 107 -9.63 10.05 8.51
N GLU A 108 -9.48 9.15 7.54
CA GLU A 108 -9.25 7.73 7.79
C GLU A 108 -8.19 7.17 6.85
N VAL A 109 -7.30 6.35 7.42
CA VAL A 109 -6.38 5.47 6.71
C VAL A 109 -6.50 4.11 7.38
N ARG A 110 -6.80 3.08 6.59
CA ARG A 110 -6.89 1.68 7.04
C ARG A 110 -6.21 0.76 6.05
N VAL A 111 -5.38 -0.16 6.51
CA VAL A 111 -4.72 -1.18 5.67
C VAL A 111 -5.25 -2.55 6.05
N ASP A 112 -5.98 -3.17 5.13
CA ASP A 112 -6.60 -4.48 5.32
C ASP A 112 -5.67 -5.59 4.85
N THR A 113 -5.17 -6.36 5.81
CA THR A 113 -4.28 -7.51 5.62
C THR A 113 -4.99 -8.85 5.86
N SER A 114 -6.33 -8.88 5.84
CA SER A 114 -7.13 -10.10 6.02
C SER A 114 -6.95 -11.13 4.90
N SER A 115 -6.41 -10.72 3.74
CA SER A 115 -6.11 -11.59 2.61
C SER A 115 -4.72 -11.28 2.03
N GLY A 116 -4.21 -12.18 1.16
CA GLY A 116 -2.98 -11.92 0.40
C GLY A 116 -3.09 -10.74 -0.58
N HIS A 117 -4.31 -10.28 -0.89
CA HIS A 117 -4.57 -9.07 -1.65
C HIS A 117 -4.86 -7.91 -0.70
N VAL A 118 -3.84 -7.13 -0.37
CA VAL A 118 -3.94 -6.03 0.61
C VAL A 118 -4.65 -4.82 0.01
N VAL A 119 -5.64 -4.30 0.73
CA VAL A 119 -6.39 -3.10 0.33
C VAL A 119 -6.12 -1.96 1.31
N THR A 120 -5.69 -0.82 0.78
CA THR A 120 -5.48 0.40 1.56
C THR A 120 -6.64 1.35 1.31
N TYR A 121 -7.44 1.60 2.34
CA TYR A 121 -8.59 2.50 2.33
C TYR A 121 -8.19 3.88 2.83
N ILE A 122 -8.55 4.92 2.09
CA ILE A 122 -8.31 6.31 2.45
C ILE A 122 -9.63 7.07 2.29
N LYS A 123 -10.01 7.78 3.35
CA LYS A 123 -11.15 8.69 3.34
C LYS A 123 -10.68 10.10 3.63
N TRP A 124 -11.12 11.08 2.83
CA TRP A 124 -10.73 12.48 3.01
C TRP A 124 -11.86 13.44 2.65
N GLU A 125 -11.78 14.64 3.20
CA GLU A 125 -12.60 15.77 2.79
C GLU A 125 -11.97 16.44 1.57
N VAL A 126 -12.70 16.48 0.46
CA VAL A 126 -12.17 16.97 -0.82
C VAL A 126 -12.22 18.49 -0.91
N GLY A 127 -11.13 19.07 -1.39
CA GLY A 127 -11.01 20.50 -1.64
C GLY A 127 -11.68 20.92 -2.95
N GLU A 128 -10.91 21.59 -3.80
CA GLU A 128 -11.37 22.14 -5.08
C GLU A 128 -11.06 21.23 -6.27
N ASP A 129 -10.03 20.38 -6.19
CA ASP A 129 -9.53 19.59 -7.32
C ASP A 129 -9.45 18.10 -6.97
N LEU A 130 -10.63 17.45 -6.96
CA LEU A 130 -10.78 16.02 -6.68
C LEU A 130 -9.83 15.15 -7.53
N PRO A 131 -9.70 15.35 -8.86
CA PRO A 131 -8.77 14.58 -9.67
C PRO A 131 -7.31 14.66 -9.19
N VAL A 132 -6.83 15.86 -8.90
CA VAL A 132 -5.43 16.07 -8.46
C VAL A 132 -5.20 15.47 -7.08
N GLU A 133 -6.11 15.71 -6.14
CA GLU A 133 -6.02 15.18 -4.78
C GLU A 133 -6.00 13.65 -4.78
N ALA A 134 -6.91 13.00 -5.52
CA ALA A 134 -6.99 11.55 -5.60
C ALA A 134 -5.71 10.91 -6.15
N VAL A 135 -5.10 11.51 -7.18
CA VAL A 135 -3.82 11.01 -7.74
C VAL A 135 -2.68 11.17 -6.74
N TRP A 136 -2.62 12.28 -6.01
CA TRP A 136 -1.63 12.50 -4.95
C TRP A 136 -1.77 11.49 -3.83
N LEU A 137 -2.98 11.29 -3.30
CA LEU A 137 -3.28 10.31 -2.25
C LEU A 137 -2.85 8.92 -2.68
N ALA A 138 -3.24 8.49 -3.89
CA ALA A 138 -2.89 7.18 -4.41
C ALA A 138 -1.37 7.00 -4.57
N THR A 139 -0.68 8.01 -5.09
CA THR A 139 0.77 7.95 -5.34
C THR A 139 1.55 7.88 -4.03
N LYS A 140 1.20 8.71 -3.03
CA LYS A 140 1.82 8.68 -1.71
C LYS A 140 1.53 7.37 -0.98
N ALA A 141 0.29 6.89 -1.01
CA ALA A 141 -0.08 5.63 -0.35
C ALA A 141 0.63 4.42 -0.96
N ALA A 142 0.69 4.33 -2.29
CA ALA A 142 1.41 3.25 -2.99
C ALA A 142 2.91 3.24 -2.66
N SER A 143 3.52 4.43 -2.56
CA SER A 143 4.94 4.58 -2.26
C SER A 143 5.26 4.25 -0.80
N ALA A 144 4.36 4.60 0.12
CA ALA A 144 4.55 4.38 1.55
C ALA A 144 4.25 2.95 2.01
N SER A 145 3.41 2.21 1.28
CA SER A 145 3.01 0.84 1.66
C SER A 145 3.41 -0.19 0.59
N PRO A 146 4.55 -0.90 0.77
CA PRO A 146 5.06 -1.88 -0.20
C PRO A 146 4.19 -3.13 -0.35
N ILE A 147 3.29 -3.41 0.61
CA ILE A 147 2.36 -4.54 0.56
C ILE A 147 1.03 -4.20 -0.11
N THR A 148 0.69 -2.92 -0.28
CA THR A 148 -0.61 -2.49 -0.82
C THR A 148 -0.79 -3.01 -2.25
N SER A 149 -1.89 -3.72 -2.51
CA SER A 149 -2.26 -4.23 -3.84
C SER A 149 -3.27 -3.31 -4.54
N THR A 150 -4.29 -2.89 -3.81
CA THR A 150 -5.32 -1.94 -4.26
C THR A 150 -5.40 -0.77 -3.29
N ILE A 151 -5.55 0.43 -3.83
CA ILE A 151 -5.89 1.62 -3.05
C ILE A 151 -7.36 1.92 -3.33
N HIS A 152 -8.13 2.10 -2.26
CA HIS A 152 -9.53 2.45 -2.28
C HIS A 152 -9.68 3.84 -1.69
N LEU A 153 -10.28 4.73 -2.46
CA LEU A 153 -10.41 6.14 -2.15
C LEU A 153 -11.90 6.49 -2.01
N THR A 154 -12.23 7.18 -0.92
CA THR A 154 -13.57 7.75 -0.71
C THR A 154 -13.44 9.23 -0.38
N ALA A 155 -14.01 10.07 -1.25
CA ALA A 155 -14.02 11.52 -1.08
C ALA A 155 -15.35 11.96 -0.45
N PHE A 156 -15.27 12.84 0.52
CA PHE A 156 -16.41 13.50 1.16
C PHE A 156 -16.43 14.99 0.83
N LYS A 157 -17.62 15.57 0.71
CA LYS A 157 -17.83 17.03 0.66
C LYS A 157 -18.97 17.41 1.60
N ASP A 158 -18.69 18.27 2.57
CA ASP A 158 -19.63 18.73 3.59
C ASP A 158 -20.29 17.57 4.37
N GLY A 159 -19.54 16.48 4.54
CA GLY A 159 -20.01 15.26 5.20
C GLY A 159 -20.78 14.28 4.32
N GLU A 160 -21.08 14.63 3.07
CA GLU A 160 -21.69 13.73 2.09
C GLU A 160 -20.63 12.99 1.27
N GLU A 161 -20.89 11.73 0.96
CA GLU A 161 -20.02 10.94 0.07
C GLU A 161 -20.17 11.45 -1.37
N LEU A 162 -19.08 11.93 -1.96
CA LEU A 162 -19.08 12.52 -3.29
C LEU A 162 -18.62 11.54 -4.36
N TRP A 163 -17.62 10.71 -4.01
CA TRP A 163 -16.90 9.88 -4.96
C TRP A 163 -16.24 8.68 -4.29
N ILE A 164 -16.38 7.50 -4.90
CA ILE A 164 -15.63 6.29 -4.54
C ILE A 164 -14.94 5.76 -5.78
N ALA A 165 -13.66 5.45 -5.65
CA ALA A 165 -12.98 4.65 -6.65
C ALA A 165 -11.84 3.82 -6.08
N LYS A 166 -11.38 2.89 -6.91
CA LYS A 166 -10.22 2.06 -6.62
C LYS A 166 -9.23 2.06 -7.77
N LEU A 167 -7.97 1.76 -7.45
CA LEU A 167 -6.94 1.47 -8.43
C LEU A 167 -5.94 0.44 -7.89
N SER A 168 -5.35 -0.32 -8.79
CA SER A 168 -4.16 -1.10 -8.46
C SER A 168 -2.99 -0.17 -8.15
N ALA A 169 -2.26 -0.46 -7.06
CA ALA A 169 -1.06 0.28 -6.69
C ALA A 169 0.04 0.22 -7.78
N ASP A 170 0.02 -0.77 -8.67
CA ASP A 170 0.99 -0.81 -9.78
C ASP A 170 0.74 0.28 -10.83
N ARG A 171 -0.49 0.79 -10.94
CA ARG A 171 -0.83 1.86 -11.89
C ARG A 171 -0.19 3.21 -11.52
N THR A 172 0.25 3.38 -10.26
CA THR A 172 0.90 4.62 -9.80
C THR A 172 2.38 4.69 -10.17
N LYS A 173 3.03 3.56 -10.52
CA LYS A 173 4.49 3.49 -10.81
C LYS A 173 4.95 4.42 -11.93
N HIS A 174 4.06 4.79 -12.83
CA HIS A 174 4.35 5.67 -13.97
C HIS A 174 3.91 7.13 -13.75
N VAL A 175 3.28 7.42 -12.61
CA VAL A 175 2.91 8.78 -12.23
C VAL A 175 4.15 9.46 -11.66
N ARG A 176 4.51 10.61 -12.23
CA ARG A 176 5.60 11.45 -11.69
C ARG A 176 4.99 12.57 -10.86
N GLU A 177 5.47 12.73 -9.64
CA GLU A 177 4.93 13.70 -8.67
C GLU A 177 4.90 15.14 -9.24
N ASP A 178 5.95 15.54 -9.95
CA ASP A 178 6.08 16.86 -10.59
C ASP A 178 5.06 17.12 -11.71
N ARG A 179 4.36 16.09 -12.18
CA ARG A 179 3.40 16.17 -13.29
C ARG A 179 1.98 15.81 -12.90
N ILE A 180 1.68 15.59 -11.62
CA ILE A 180 0.35 15.13 -11.19
C ILE A 180 -0.77 16.06 -11.66
N GLY A 181 -0.56 17.38 -11.64
CA GLY A 181 -1.54 18.36 -12.13
C GLY A 181 -1.95 18.12 -13.59
N ASP A 182 -0.99 17.99 -14.50
CA ASP A 182 -1.22 17.72 -15.92
C ASP A 182 -1.79 16.31 -16.16
N TRP A 183 -1.33 15.35 -15.36
CA TRP A 183 -1.73 13.95 -15.46
C TRP A 183 -3.19 13.75 -15.05
N ALA A 184 -3.61 14.39 -13.96
CA ALA A 184 -4.98 14.35 -13.46
C ALA A 184 -5.94 14.91 -14.52
N ARG A 185 -5.61 16.05 -15.14
CA ARG A 185 -6.49 16.67 -16.15
C ARG A 185 -6.72 15.83 -17.41
N THR A 186 -5.77 14.97 -17.78
CA THR A 186 -5.80 14.27 -19.07
C THR A 186 -6.07 12.76 -18.95
N ARG A 187 -5.79 12.14 -17.80
CA ARG A 187 -5.78 10.67 -17.66
C ARG A 187 -6.45 10.16 -16.40
N TYR A 188 -6.92 11.04 -15.52
CA TYR A 188 -7.56 10.68 -14.25
C TYR A 188 -8.65 9.61 -14.37
N LEU A 189 -9.62 9.79 -15.27
CA LEU A 189 -10.72 8.84 -15.47
C LEU A 189 -10.27 7.45 -15.94
N ARG A 190 -9.07 7.33 -16.52
CA ARG A 190 -8.52 6.03 -16.95
C ARG A 190 -7.74 5.33 -15.85
N LEU A 191 -7.32 6.07 -14.82
CA LEU A 191 -6.49 5.52 -13.76
C LEU A 191 -7.33 4.72 -12.76
N PHE A 192 -8.50 5.27 -12.42
CA PHE A 192 -9.40 4.74 -11.40
C PHE A 192 -10.56 3.95 -12.01
N GLU A 193 -10.95 2.89 -11.32
CA GLU A 193 -12.25 2.24 -11.49
C GLU A 193 -13.21 2.91 -10.51
N VAL A 194 -14.09 3.77 -11.05
CA VAL A 194 -15.03 4.58 -10.27
C VAL A 194 -16.26 3.75 -9.96
N ASP A 195 -16.51 3.53 -8.67
CA ASP A 195 -17.65 2.76 -8.18
C ASP A 195 -18.84 3.68 -7.83
N HIS A 196 -18.58 4.94 -7.47
CA HIS A 196 -19.60 5.95 -7.17
C HIS A 196 -19.13 7.36 -7.55
N ASP A 197 -20.00 8.17 -8.18
CA ASP A 197 -19.72 9.56 -8.54
C ASP A 197 -21.01 10.40 -8.66
N VAL A 198 -21.22 11.30 -7.70
CA VAL A 198 -22.37 12.22 -7.69
C VAL A 198 -22.12 13.45 -8.59
N THR A 199 -20.86 13.77 -8.91
CA THR A 199 -20.51 14.90 -9.77
C THR A 199 -20.96 14.67 -11.22
N ALA A 200 -20.94 13.41 -11.67
CA ALA A 200 -21.45 13.01 -12.98
C ALA A 200 -22.98 13.14 -13.10
N GLN A 201 -23.72 12.98 -11.99
CA GLN A 201 -25.19 13.04 -12.00
C GLN A 201 -25.75 14.47 -12.11
N LYS A 202 -25.04 15.49 -11.59
CA LYS A 202 -25.45 16.90 -11.69
C LYS A 202 -25.25 17.52 -13.09
N GLY A 203 -24.61 16.81 -14.02
CA GLY A 203 -24.40 17.25 -15.41
C GLY A 203 -25.46 16.78 -16.42
N GLY A 204 -26.48 16.03 -15.99
CA GLY A 204 -27.47 15.39 -16.87
C GLY A 204 -28.85 16.06 -16.88
N ARG A 205 -29.10 16.88 -17.92
CA ARG A 205 -30.39 17.43 -18.41
C ARG A 205 -31.08 18.54 -17.59
N ALA A 206 -30.73 19.77 -17.95
CA ALA A 206 -31.73 20.82 -18.20
C ALA A 206 -31.73 21.14 -19.71
N SER A 207 -32.69 20.61 -20.46
CA SER A 207 -33.47 21.30 -21.49
C SER A 207 -34.24 20.30 -22.38
N GLY A 208 -35.52 20.61 -22.62
CA GLY A 208 -36.18 20.31 -23.89
C GLY A 208 -37.33 19.29 -23.87
N SER A 209 -38.52 19.80 -24.23
CA SER A 209 -39.73 19.14 -24.76
C SER A 209 -40.52 18.24 -23.79
N GLU A 210 -41.61 18.73 -23.21
CA GLU A 210 -42.96 18.86 -23.82
C GLU A 210 -43.85 17.67 -23.39
N GLN A 211 -44.62 17.94 -22.34
CA GLN A 211 -46.08 17.75 -22.33
C GLN A 211 -46.66 16.92 -23.48
N LEU A 212 -46.96 15.64 -23.24
CA LEU A 212 -48.03 14.93 -23.94
C LEU A 212 -48.62 13.85 -23.02
N ALA A 213 -49.72 14.21 -22.36
CA ALA A 213 -50.83 13.29 -22.10
C ALA A 213 -51.89 13.58 -23.19
N PRO A 214 -52.65 12.56 -23.60
CA PRO A 214 -53.92 12.30 -22.89
C PRO A 214 -53.98 10.95 -22.19
#